data_AF-A0A7C9B026-F1
#
_entry.id   AF-A0A7C9B026-F1
#
_cell.length_a   1.000
_cell.length_b   1.000
_cell.length_c   1.000
_cell.angle_alpha   90.00
_cell.angle_beta   90.00
_cell.angle_gamma   90.00
#
_symmetry.space_group_name_H-M   'P 1'
#
loop_
_entity.id
_entity.type
_entity.pdbx_description
1 polymer ?
#
loop_
_entity_poly.entity_id
_entity_poly.type
_entity_poly.pdbx_seq_one_letter_code
_entity_poly.pdbx_strand_id
1 'polypeptide(L)'
;MAKLFINQAKQYADARPTYPSELFKFIASKTPIHDLAWDVGTGNGQAISPLANIFKNVIGTDTSPTQLELAPRLPNVSYYVTPPVMSIDELQQKVPIAQSSLDLVTVGQAMHWFDLPKFYDLIKWALKKPSGLIAAWCYSNMSVNGEVDAVFGPFYEESQPYWEEARKLVEDKYRSIYFPFGP
;
A
#
# COMPACT_ATOMS: atom_id res chain seq x y z
N MET A 1 5.91 15.90 -3.95
CA MET A 1 6.13 14.82 -4.94
C MET A 1 4.89 14.29 -5.71
N ALA A 2 3.66 14.25 -5.15
CA ALA A 2 2.50 13.63 -5.81
C ALA A 2 2.21 14.13 -7.26
N LYS A 3 2.55 15.38 -7.59
CA LYS A 3 2.34 15.96 -8.93
C LYS A 3 3.21 15.35 -10.04
N LEU A 4 4.40 14.82 -9.73
CA LEU A 4 5.30 14.24 -10.74
C LEU A 4 4.75 12.92 -11.31
N PHE A 5 4.05 12.14 -10.48
CA PHE A 5 3.45 10.87 -10.88
C PHE A 5 2.11 11.00 -11.63
N ILE A 6 1.50 12.19 -11.65
CA ILE A 6 0.23 12.43 -12.35
C ILE A 6 0.43 12.32 -13.88
N ASN A 7 1.51 12.92 -14.41
CA ASN A 7 1.79 12.94 -15.85
C ASN A 7 2.39 11.63 -16.37
N GLN A 8 2.79 10.72 -15.48
CA GLN A 8 3.51 9.48 -15.82
C GLN A 8 2.78 8.23 -15.33
N ALA A 9 1.52 8.33 -14.90
CA ALA A 9 0.77 7.23 -14.29
C ALA A 9 0.74 5.96 -15.17
N LYS A 10 0.71 6.11 -16.50
CA LYS A 10 0.81 5.01 -17.46
C LYS A 10 2.19 4.34 -17.47
N GLN A 11 3.26 5.13 -17.61
CA GLN A 11 4.65 4.61 -17.56
C GLN A 11 4.94 3.95 -16.21
N TYR A 12 4.39 4.52 -15.13
CA TYR A 12 4.47 3.97 -13.80
C TYR A 12 3.73 2.63 -13.68
N ALA A 13 2.60 2.44 -14.37
CA ALA A 13 1.91 1.16 -14.46
C ALA A 13 2.77 0.11 -15.18
N ASP A 14 3.32 0.47 -16.34
CA ASP A 14 4.07 -0.46 -17.19
C ASP A 14 5.41 -0.90 -16.56
N ALA A 15 6.03 -0.05 -15.74
CA ALA A 15 7.36 -0.29 -15.17
C ALA A 15 7.35 -0.83 -13.73
N ARG A 16 6.22 -0.82 -13.02
CA ARG A 16 6.16 -1.22 -11.60
C ARG A 16 6.33 -2.74 -11.46
N PRO A 17 7.28 -3.21 -10.63
CA PRO A 17 7.32 -4.60 -10.21
C PRO A 17 5.98 -5.07 -9.63
N THR A 18 5.55 -6.26 -10.03
CA THR A 18 4.41 -6.94 -9.43
C THR A 18 4.84 -7.71 -8.19
N TYR A 19 3.94 -7.86 -7.23
CA TYR A 19 4.17 -8.68 -6.04
C TYR A 19 3.93 -10.17 -6.34
N PRO A 20 4.73 -11.09 -5.77
CA PRO A 20 4.54 -12.53 -5.96
C PRO A 20 3.26 -13.01 -5.29
N SER A 21 2.63 -14.05 -5.85
CA SER A 21 1.38 -14.61 -5.31
C SER A 21 1.54 -15.16 -3.89
N GLU A 22 2.75 -15.63 -3.59
CA GLU A 22 3.19 -16.22 -2.33
C GLU A 22 3.08 -15.22 -1.17
N LEU A 23 3.31 -13.93 -1.45
CA LEU A 23 3.15 -12.86 -0.45
C LEU A 23 1.70 -12.81 0.05
N PHE A 24 0.74 -12.78 -0.88
CA PHE A 24 -0.68 -12.68 -0.53
C PHE A 24 -1.20 -13.97 0.10
N LYS A 25 -0.74 -15.14 -0.37
CA LYS A 25 -1.04 -16.43 0.30
C LYS A 25 -0.54 -16.44 1.74
N PHE A 26 0.68 -15.95 1.97
CA PHE A 26 1.24 -15.84 3.32
C PHE A 26 0.42 -14.88 4.19
N ILE A 27 0.12 -13.68 3.71
CA ILE A 27 -0.69 -12.69 4.44
C ILE A 27 -2.08 -13.27 4.77
N ALA A 28 -2.76 -13.83 3.78
CA ALA A 28 -4.09 -14.41 3.96
C ALA A 28 -4.09 -15.60 4.94
N SER A 29 -3.00 -16.37 5.04
CA SER A 29 -2.87 -17.45 6.02
C SER A 29 -2.88 -16.97 7.48
N LYS A 30 -2.69 -15.66 7.70
CA LYS A 30 -2.69 -15.03 9.04
C LYS A 30 -4.05 -14.46 9.44
N THR A 31 -5.04 -14.48 8.54
CA THR A 31 -6.41 -14.06 8.84
C THR A 31 -7.36 -15.26 8.73
N PRO A 32 -8.21 -15.54 9.74
CA PRO A 32 -9.12 -16.69 9.71
C PRO A 32 -10.34 -16.49 8.80
N ILE A 33 -10.63 -15.24 8.43
CA ILE A 33 -11.78 -14.83 7.62
C ILE A 33 -11.25 -13.94 6.49
N HIS A 34 -11.86 -14.06 5.30
CA HIS A 34 -11.47 -13.32 4.10
C HIS A 34 -12.68 -12.58 3.49
N ASP A 35 -13.44 -11.83 4.30
CA ASP A 35 -14.63 -11.12 3.82
C ASP A 35 -14.26 -9.75 3.21
N LEU A 36 -13.44 -8.96 3.90
CA LEU A 36 -13.15 -7.59 3.49
C LEU A 36 -11.67 -7.21 3.73
N ALA A 37 -10.99 -6.84 2.63
CA ALA A 37 -9.66 -6.25 2.66
C ALA A 37 -9.68 -4.77 2.23
N TRP A 38 -8.78 -3.97 2.81
CA TRP A 38 -8.57 -2.57 2.44
C TRP A 38 -7.11 -2.32 2.07
N ASP A 39 -6.85 -1.96 0.81
CA ASP A 39 -5.53 -1.57 0.30
C ASP A 39 -5.39 -0.04 0.28
N VAL A 40 -4.48 0.48 1.10
CA VAL A 40 -4.30 1.92 1.34
C VAL A 40 -3.10 2.44 0.58
N GLY A 41 -3.28 3.50 -0.22
CA GLY A 41 -2.28 3.95 -1.18
C GLY A 41 -2.14 2.93 -2.32
N THR A 42 -3.27 2.43 -2.82
CA THR A 42 -3.32 1.32 -3.79
C THR A 42 -2.69 1.67 -5.14
N GLY A 43 -2.51 2.96 -5.45
CA GLY A 43 -2.05 3.42 -6.73
C GLY A 43 -2.95 2.93 -7.86
N ASN A 44 -2.34 2.33 -8.87
CA ASN A 44 -3.04 1.65 -9.97
C ASN A 44 -3.24 0.15 -9.72
N GLY A 45 -3.19 -0.27 -8.44
CA GLY A 45 -3.75 -1.53 -7.99
C GLY A 45 -2.85 -2.76 -8.11
N GLN A 46 -1.53 -2.63 -7.93
CA GLN A 46 -0.60 -3.78 -7.95
C GLN A 46 -1.00 -4.89 -6.96
N ALA A 47 -1.58 -4.54 -5.82
CA ALA A 47 -2.03 -5.50 -4.81
C ALA A 47 -3.49 -5.95 -5.01
N ILE A 48 -4.26 -5.26 -5.85
CA ILE A 48 -5.71 -5.46 -5.94
C ILE A 48 -6.07 -6.84 -6.49
N SER A 49 -5.51 -7.23 -7.65
CA SER A 49 -5.92 -8.49 -8.28
C SER A 49 -5.63 -9.71 -7.40
N PRO A 50 -4.43 -9.83 -6.77
CA PRO A 50 -4.18 -10.89 -5.80
C PRO A 50 -5.11 -10.87 -4.58
N LEU A 51 -5.43 -9.69 -4.04
CA LEU A 51 -6.37 -9.55 -2.92
C LEU A 51 -7.78 -9.97 -3.32
N ALA A 52 -8.26 -9.53 -4.49
CA ALA A 52 -9.60 -9.81 -5.01
C ALA A 52 -9.83 -11.31 -5.31
N ASN A 53 -8.75 -12.05 -5.57
CA ASN A 53 -8.80 -13.51 -5.73
C ASN A 53 -8.94 -14.27 -4.40
N ILE A 54 -8.68 -13.62 -3.26
CA ILE A 54 -8.66 -14.25 -1.93
C ILE A 54 -9.84 -13.75 -1.08
N PHE A 55 -10.10 -12.44 -1.10
CA PHE A 55 -11.11 -11.79 -0.27
C PHE A 55 -12.42 -11.59 -1.02
N LYS A 56 -13.55 -11.76 -0.33
CA LYS A 56 -14.88 -11.57 -0.93
C LYS A 56 -15.09 -10.16 -1.46
N ASN A 57 -14.55 -9.14 -0.77
CA ASN A 57 -14.57 -7.75 -1.19
C ASN A 57 -13.22 -7.08 -0.92
N VAL A 58 -12.82 -6.17 -1.80
CA VAL A 58 -11.61 -5.36 -1.63
C VAL A 58 -11.95 -3.88 -1.84
N ILE A 59 -11.46 -3.05 -0.95
CA ILE A 59 -11.51 -1.59 -1.08
C ILE A 59 -10.10 -1.12 -1.41
N GLY A 60 -9.94 -0.35 -2.48
CA GLY A 60 -8.70 0.36 -2.80
C GLY A 60 -8.87 1.85 -2.58
N THR A 61 -7.95 2.48 -1.85
CA THR A 61 -7.96 3.95 -1.67
C THR A 61 -6.64 4.56 -2.09
N ASP A 62 -6.71 5.70 -2.76
CA ASP A 62 -5.54 6.51 -3.09
C ASP A 62 -5.88 8.00 -3.07
N THR A 63 -4.86 8.85 -2.96
CA THR A 63 -5.01 10.31 -3.10
C THR A 63 -5.14 10.76 -4.55
N SER A 64 -4.70 9.92 -5.50
CA SER A 64 -4.65 10.22 -6.92
C SER A 64 -5.82 9.59 -7.67
N PRO A 65 -6.78 10.38 -8.20
CA PRO A 65 -7.84 9.85 -9.05
C PRO A 65 -7.29 9.19 -10.32
N THR A 66 -6.23 9.73 -10.91
CA THR A 66 -5.64 9.20 -12.15
C THR A 66 -4.99 7.83 -11.94
N GLN A 67 -4.44 7.55 -10.75
CA GLN A 67 -3.97 6.22 -10.40
C GLN A 67 -5.13 5.22 -10.31
N LEU A 68 -6.23 5.60 -9.64
CA LEU A 68 -7.42 4.76 -9.50
C LEU A 68 -8.14 4.51 -10.84
N GLU A 69 -8.08 5.45 -11.79
CA GLU A 69 -8.60 5.27 -13.15
C GLU A 69 -7.90 4.13 -13.90
N LEU A 70 -6.60 3.94 -13.64
CA LEU A 70 -5.78 2.88 -14.25
C LEU A 70 -5.86 1.56 -13.49
N ALA A 71 -6.52 1.51 -12.33
CA ALA A 71 -6.59 0.32 -11.52
C ALA A 71 -7.56 -0.74 -12.12
N PRO A 72 -7.27 -2.05 -11.94
CA PRO A 72 -8.10 -3.12 -12.48
C PRO A 72 -9.58 -3.04 -12.05
N ARG A 73 -10.50 -3.10 -13.00
CA ARG A 73 -11.94 -3.16 -12.71
C ARG A 73 -12.37 -4.61 -12.50
N LEU A 74 -12.54 -5.00 -11.24
CA LEU A 74 -12.95 -6.34 -10.83
C LEU A 74 -14.31 -6.28 -10.10
N PRO A 75 -15.16 -7.32 -10.21
CA PRO A 75 -16.55 -7.28 -9.74
C PRO A 75 -16.69 -7.11 -8.22
N ASN A 76 -15.66 -7.45 -7.46
CA ASN A 76 -15.62 -7.37 -6.00
C ASN A 76 -14.67 -6.27 -5.48
N VAL A 77 -14.32 -5.30 -6.31
CA VAL A 77 -13.40 -4.22 -5.95
C VAL A 77 -14.06 -2.85 -6.09
N SER A 78 -13.97 -2.03 -5.05
CA SER A 78 -14.43 -0.65 -5.03
C SER A 78 -13.28 0.31 -4.75
N TYR A 79 -13.27 1.46 -5.44
CA TYR A 79 -12.20 2.46 -5.32
C TYR A 79 -12.72 3.80 -4.82
N TYR A 80 -11.97 4.43 -3.91
CA TYR A 80 -12.33 5.73 -3.35
C TYR A 80 -11.13 6.66 -3.29
N VAL A 81 -11.31 7.90 -3.75
CA VAL A 81 -10.32 8.96 -3.59
C VAL A 81 -10.39 9.48 -2.16
N THR A 82 -9.29 9.42 -1.42
CA THR A 82 -9.19 9.89 -0.04
C THR A 82 -8.13 10.98 0.10
N PRO A 83 -8.28 11.93 1.03
CA PRO A 83 -7.19 12.86 1.35
C PRO A 83 -5.99 12.10 1.95
N PRO A 84 -4.78 12.69 1.95
CA PRO A 84 -3.57 12.07 2.52
C PRO A 84 -3.68 11.83 4.04
N VAL A 85 -4.55 12.58 4.71
CA VAL A 85 -4.85 12.46 6.13
C VAL A 85 -6.36 12.57 6.29
N MET A 86 -6.94 11.68 7.09
CA MET A 86 -8.38 11.62 7.34
C MET A 86 -8.67 11.21 8.78
N SER A 87 -9.76 11.72 9.33
CA SER A 87 -10.36 11.29 10.59
C SER A 87 -11.27 10.07 10.40
N ILE A 88 -11.69 9.45 11.51
CA ILE A 88 -12.63 8.32 11.49
C ILE A 88 -13.99 8.75 10.89
N ASP A 89 -14.48 9.93 11.25
CA ASP A 89 -15.75 10.46 10.70
C ASP A 89 -15.66 10.65 9.18
N GLU A 90 -14.54 11.19 8.68
CA GLU A 90 -14.31 11.33 7.24
C GLU A 90 -14.18 9.98 6.54
N LEU A 91 -13.56 8.98 7.19
CA LEU A 91 -13.50 7.60 6.69
C LEU A 91 -14.91 7.05 6.48
N GLN A 92 -15.75 7.13 7.51
CA GLN A 92 -17.12 6.62 7.48
C GLN A 92 -17.99 7.29 6.40
N GLN A 93 -17.74 8.55 6.10
CA GLN A 93 -18.48 9.30 5.08
C GLN A 93 -18.00 8.99 3.65
N LYS A 94 -16.72 8.67 3.48
CA LYS A 94 -16.09 8.53 2.14
C LYS A 94 -15.92 7.11 1.68
N VAL A 95 -15.75 6.17 2.60
CA VAL A 95 -15.40 4.78 2.33
C VAL A 95 -16.33 3.88 3.13
N PRO A 96 -16.94 2.84 2.54
CA PRO A 96 -17.91 1.98 3.23
C PRO A 96 -17.23 1.00 4.19
N ILE A 97 -16.48 1.53 5.16
CA ILE A 97 -15.80 0.79 6.22
C ILE A 97 -16.51 1.09 7.53
N ALA A 98 -16.98 0.04 8.20
CA ALA A 98 -17.55 0.14 9.53
C ALA A 98 -16.48 -0.16 10.60
N GLN A 99 -16.79 0.22 11.85
CA GLN A 99 -15.94 -0.11 12.97
C GLN A 99 -15.77 -1.63 13.08
N SER A 100 -14.53 -2.09 13.29
CA SER A 100 -14.20 -3.51 13.49
C SER A 100 -14.76 -4.44 12.39
N SER A 101 -14.65 -4.03 11.13
CA SER A 101 -15.20 -4.74 9.97
C SER A 101 -14.16 -5.32 9.01
N LEU A 102 -12.91 -4.85 9.08
CA LEU A 102 -11.85 -5.29 8.18
C LEU A 102 -11.14 -6.54 8.69
N ASP A 103 -10.98 -7.53 7.81
CA ASP A 103 -10.13 -8.69 8.06
C ASP A 103 -8.65 -8.35 7.81
N LEU A 104 -8.38 -7.58 6.76
CA LEU A 104 -7.04 -7.23 6.32
C LEU A 104 -6.95 -5.76 5.90
N VAL A 105 -5.88 -5.09 6.32
CA VAL A 105 -5.41 -3.82 5.76
C VAL A 105 -4.05 -4.06 5.13
N THR A 106 -3.87 -3.64 3.88
CA THR A 106 -2.58 -3.70 3.18
C THR A 106 -2.03 -2.32 2.87
N VAL A 107 -0.70 -2.21 2.94
CA VAL A 107 0.03 -1.04 2.46
C VAL A 107 1.27 -1.51 1.68
N GLY A 108 1.16 -1.54 0.35
CA GLY A 108 2.30 -1.82 -0.52
C GLY A 108 2.97 -0.52 -0.97
N GLN A 109 4.23 -0.29 -0.60
CA GLN A 109 5.04 0.84 -1.10
C GLN A 109 4.57 2.26 -0.73
N ALA A 110 3.62 2.44 0.21
CA ALA A 110 3.01 3.76 0.47
C ALA A 110 3.20 4.34 1.88
N MET A 111 3.59 3.55 2.89
CA MET A 111 3.59 4.01 4.30
C MET A 111 4.40 5.28 4.57
N HIS A 112 5.45 5.52 3.79
CA HIS A 112 6.31 6.69 3.94
C HIS A 112 5.62 8.02 3.63
N TRP A 113 4.44 7.99 3.01
CA TRP A 113 3.63 9.18 2.74
C TRP A 113 2.61 9.51 3.83
N PHE A 114 2.42 8.62 4.82
CA PHE A 114 1.29 8.71 5.75
C PHE A 114 1.65 9.49 7.02
N ASP A 115 0.64 10.19 7.56
CA ASP A 115 0.63 10.60 8.96
C ASP A 115 0.37 9.35 9.81
N LEU A 116 1.46 8.68 10.23
CA LEU A 116 1.40 7.36 10.88
C LEU A 116 0.52 7.33 12.13
N PRO A 117 0.61 8.29 13.09
CA PRO A 117 -0.28 8.30 14.25
C PRO A 117 -1.76 8.28 13.86
N LYS A 118 -2.20 9.17 12.98
CA LYS A 118 -3.59 9.23 12.54
C LYS A 118 -4.00 8.01 11.75
N PHE A 119 -3.13 7.55 10.86
CA PHE A 119 -3.36 6.33 10.09
C PHE A 119 -3.61 5.14 11.03
N TYR A 120 -2.78 4.96 12.05
CA TYR A 120 -2.94 3.85 13.00
C TYR A 120 -4.22 3.93 13.82
N ASP A 121 -4.73 5.12 14.13
CA ASP A 121 -6.03 5.28 14.79
C ASP A 121 -7.17 4.78 13.89
N LEU A 122 -7.13 5.07 12.60
CA LEU A 122 -8.08 4.52 11.62
C LEU A 122 -8.02 3.00 11.58
N ILE A 123 -6.81 2.43 11.52
CA ILE A 123 -6.62 0.99 11.43
C ILE A 123 -7.11 0.28 12.70
N LYS A 124 -6.78 0.79 13.89
CA LYS A 124 -7.25 0.23 15.17
C LYS A 124 -8.76 0.29 15.32
N TRP A 125 -9.40 1.30 14.74
CA TRP A 125 -10.86 1.43 14.72
C TRP A 125 -11.51 0.46 13.72
N ALA A 126 -10.93 0.32 12.53
CA ALA A 126 -11.51 -0.45 11.42
C ALA A 126 -11.25 -1.97 11.48
N LEU A 127 -10.10 -2.41 12.00
CA LEU A 127 -9.75 -3.84 12.05
C LEU A 127 -10.65 -4.63 13.02
N LYS A 128 -11.09 -5.81 12.57
CA LYS A 128 -11.75 -6.80 13.43
C LYS A 128 -10.86 -7.15 14.61
N LYS A 129 -11.45 -7.29 15.79
CA LYS A 129 -10.76 -7.76 17.00
C LYS A 129 -11.22 -9.17 17.35
N PRO A 130 -10.32 -10.09 17.73
CA PRO A 130 -8.87 -9.93 17.85
C PRO A 130 -8.08 -10.26 16.57
N SER A 131 -8.75 -10.62 15.47
CA SER A 131 -8.14 -11.34 14.34
C SER A 131 -7.82 -10.52 13.10
N GLY A 132 -8.10 -9.22 13.10
CA GLY A 132 -7.80 -8.32 11.98
C GLY A 132 -6.30 -8.09 11.85
N LEU A 133 -5.80 -8.04 10.62
CA LEU A 133 -4.39 -7.92 10.30
C LEU A 133 -4.08 -6.63 9.54
N ILE A 134 -2.97 -5.98 9.87
CA ILE A 134 -2.32 -5.01 8.99
C ILE A 134 -1.02 -5.60 8.46
N ALA A 135 -0.84 -5.59 7.14
CA ALA A 135 0.38 -6.00 6.47
C ALA A 135 0.92 -4.85 5.63
N ALA A 136 2.13 -4.40 5.95
CA ALA A 136 2.82 -3.38 5.18
C ALA A 136 4.15 -3.89 4.65
N TRP A 137 4.46 -3.57 3.40
CA TRP A 137 5.70 -3.99 2.77
C TRP A 137 6.21 -2.95 1.79
N CYS A 138 7.51 -3.02 1.52
CA CYS A 138 8.15 -2.23 0.48
C CYS A 138 9.27 -3.04 -0.17
N TYR A 139 9.77 -2.51 -1.28
CA TYR A 139 11.02 -2.93 -1.90
C TYR A 139 11.79 -1.65 -2.26
N SER A 140 13.12 -1.73 -2.23
CA SER A 140 13.99 -0.61 -2.58
C SER A 140 14.70 -0.88 -3.89
N ASN A 141 16.00 -1.18 -3.83
CA ASN A 141 16.85 -1.30 -4.99
C ASN A 141 16.56 -2.58 -5.80
N MET A 142 16.60 -2.47 -7.13
CA MET A 142 16.55 -3.61 -8.03
C MET A 142 17.96 -4.19 -8.20
N SER A 143 18.05 -5.50 -8.39
CA SER A 143 19.28 -6.17 -8.82
C SER A 143 18.95 -6.98 -10.07
N VAL A 144 19.81 -6.91 -11.07
CA VAL A 144 19.62 -7.55 -12.37
C VAL A 144 20.73 -8.55 -12.61
N ASN A 145 21.98 -8.08 -12.67
CA ASN A 145 23.20 -8.88 -12.81
C ASN A 145 24.43 -8.01 -12.49
N GLY A 146 25.60 -8.63 -12.39
CA GLY A 146 26.83 -7.92 -12.00
C GLY A 146 27.22 -6.75 -12.91
N GLU A 147 26.93 -6.81 -14.21
CA GLU A 147 27.27 -5.75 -15.16
C GLU A 147 26.37 -4.52 -15.00
N VAL A 148 25.06 -4.73 -14.88
CA VAL A 148 24.08 -3.65 -14.66
C VAL A 148 24.24 -3.06 -13.27
N ASP A 149 24.37 -3.92 -12.26
CA ASP A 149 24.41 -3.51 -10.85
C ASP A 149 25.69 -2.70 -10.55
N ALA A 150 26.81 -2.98 -11.23
CA ALA A 150 28.05 -2.21 -11.12
C ALA A 150 27.94 -0.77 -11.62
N VAL A 151 27.03 -0.50 -12.56
CA VAL A 151 26.75 0.86 -13.06
C VAL A 151 25.66 1.53 -12.23
N PHE A 152 24.60 0.80 -11.90
CA PHE A 152 23.45 1.36 -11.21
C PHE A 152 23.74 1.68 -9.74
N GLY A 153 24.52 0.84 -9.04
CA GLY A 153 24.85 1.01 -7.62
C GLY A 153 25.44 2.39 -7.29
N PRO A 154 26.56 2.80 -7.92
CA PRO A 154 27.16 4.11 -7.68
C PRO A 154 26.21 5.27 -7.95
N PHE A 155 25.49 5.22 -9.08
CA PHE A 155 24.49 6.23 -9.42
C PHE A 155 23.37 6.31 -8.36
N TYR A 156 22.88 5.17 -7.88
CA TYR A 156 21.84 5.12 -6.85
C TYR A 156 22.32 5.78 -5.56
N GLU A 157 23.52 5.45 -5.09
CA GLU A 157 24.13 6.04 -3.90
C GLU A 157 24.37 7.54 -4.04
N GLU A 158 24.96 7.99 -5.15
CA GLU A 158 25.22 9.41 -5.41
C GLU A 158 23.94 10.23 -5.54
N SER A 159 22.83 9.62 -5.92
CA SER A 159 21.54 10.30 -6.05
C SER A 159 20.80 10.54 -4.72
N GLN A 160 21.23 9.90 -3.61
CA GLN A 160 20.55 9.99 -2.31
C GLN A 160 20.33 11.42 -1.78
N PRO A 161 21.27 12.38 -1.92
CA PRO A 161 21.07 13.75 -1.45
C PRO A 161 19.91 14.50 -2.13
N TYR A 162 19.41 13.98 -3.27
CA TYR A 162 18.31 14.57 -4.03
C TYR A 162 16.95 13.93 -3.74
N TRP A 163 16.90 12.92 -2.87
CA TRP A 163 15.66 12.22 -2.53
C TRP A 163 14.94 12.92 -1.39
N GLU A 164 13.63 12.73 -1.33
CA GLU A 164 12.86 13.21 -0.19
C GLU A 164 13.11 12.35 1.04
N GLU A 165 13.23 13.02 2.19
CA GLU A 165 13.60 12.43 3.48
C GLU A 165 12.74 11.23 3.86
N ALA A 166 11.44 11.28 3.55
CA ALA A 166 10.48 10.21 3.80
C ALA A 166 10.91 8.86 3.18
N ARG A 167 11.66 8.87 2.08
CA ARG A 167 12.14 7.65 1.41
C ARG A 167 13.08 6.83 2.28
N LYS A 168 13.75 7.42 3.29
CA LYS A 168 14.60 6.67 4.22
C LYS A 168 13.87 5.51 4.91
N LEU A 169 12.56 5.62 5.13
CA LEU A 169 11.74 4.53 5.67
C LEU A 169 11.70 3.32 4.73
N VAL A 170 11.68 3.54 3.41
CA VAL A 170 11.71 2.47 2.40
C VAL A 170 13.11 1.87 2.29
N GLU A 171 14.16 2.70 2.35
CA GLU A 171 15.55 2.21 2.34
C GLU A 171 15.86 1.34 3.56
N ASP A 172 15.33 1.71 4.74
CA ASP A 172 15.39 0.91 5.97
C ASP A 172 14.40 -0.26 5.99
N LYS A 173 13.66 -0.49 4.89
CA LYS A 173 12.71 -1.61 4.74
C LYS A 173 11.67 -1.64 5.88
N TYR A 174 11.24 -0.46 6.32
CA TYR A 174 10.33 -0.24 7.45
C TYR A 174 10.80 -0.81 8.80
N ARG A 175 12.06 -1.17 8.99
CA ARG A 175 12.54 -1.78 10.24
C ARG A 175 12.43 -0.85 11.45
N SER A 176 12.68 0.44 11.26
CA SER A 176 12.60 1.49 12.28
C SER A 176 11.24 2.17 12.39
N ILE A 177 10.26 1.76 11.58
CA ILE A 177 8.94 2.40 11.61
C ILE A 177 8.28 2.13 12.96
N TYR A 178 7.73 3.18 13.59
CA TYR A 178 6.85 2.98 14.73
C TYR A 178 5.64 2.18 14.27
N PHE A 179 5.41 1.00 14.84
CA PHE A 179 4.35 0.08 14.42
C PHE A 179 3.58 -0.46 15.64
N PRO A 180 2.43 0.14 16.00
CA PRO A 180 1.74 -0.11 17.27
C PRO A 180 0.75 -1.29 17.19
N PHE A 181 1.11 -2.36 16.49
CA PHE A 181 0.29 -3.57 16.35
C PHE A 181 1.07 -4.77 16.89
N GLY A 182 0.36 -5.66 17.58
CA GLY A 182 0.93 -6.91 18.07
C GLY A 182 1.21 -7.90 16.94
N PRO A 183 2.07 -8.90 17.19
CA PRO A 183 2.30 -10.03 16.28
C PRO A 183 1.09 -10.96 16.18
#